data_AF-A0A843CEF1-F1
#
_entry.id   AF-A0A843CEF1-F1
#
_cell.length_a   1.000
_cell.length_b   1.000
_cell.length_c   1.000
_cell.angle_alpha   90.00
_cell.angle_beta   90.00
_cell.angle_gamma   90.00
#
_symmetry.space_group_name_H-M   'P 1'
#
loop_
_entity.id
_entity.type
_entity.pdbx_description
1 polymer ?
#
loop_
_entity_poly.entity_id
_entity_poly.type
_entity_poly.pdbx_seq_one_letter_code
_entity_poly.pdbx_strand_id
1 'polypeptide(L)'
;MRHWNESEEIRLLRQQVRELIRLHLDEQQEIALLRQIRDILPKPVLLSFIKVKFGGAMQGPVTLNVGQKTKATVVGFDQNGAPFTGPLPTPSFSIDNTSLNSGSDDGSGGFDVTSLAAGVANLTATLTTAEGIQLTDTETITNIAVVQKLSSIKIDFSTPQ
;
A
#
# COMPACT_ATOMS: atom_id res chain seq x y z
N MET A 1 -62.93 -25.88 44.38
CA MET A 1 -62.83 -24.62 43.60
C MET A 1 -61.36 -24.23 43.41
N ARG A 2 -60.60 -24.88 42.50
CA ARG A 2 -59.19 -24.55 42.19
C ARG A 2 -58.77 -24.84 40.73
N HIS A 3 -59.70 -24.99 39.80
CA HIS A 3 -59.36 -25.26 38.37
C HIS A 3 -59.31 -24.01 37.48
N TRP A 4 -59.68 -22.84 38.01
CA TRP A 4 -59.78 -21.61 37.21
C TRP A 4 -58.44 -20.88 37.04
N ASN A 5 -57.47 -21.12 37.93
CA ASN A 5 -56.17 -20.41 37.92
C ASN A 5 -55.16 -21.00 36.92
N GLU A 6 -55.10 -22.34 36.79
CA GLU A 6 -54.18 -23.01 35.85
C GLU A 6 -54.52 -22.70 34.39
N SER A 7 -55.81 -22.53 34.08
CA SER A 7 -56.26 -22.22 32.71
C SER A 7 -55.87 -20.80 32.29
N GLU A 8 -55.87 -19.85 33.22
CA GLU A 8 -55.45 -18.47 32.96
C GLU A 8 -53.93 -18.36 32.85
N GLU A 9 -53.18 -19.04 33.72
CA GLU A 9 -51.72 -19.12 33.65
C GLU A 9 -51.25 -19.74 32.32
N ILE A 10 -51.87 -20.85 31.89
CA ILE A 10 -51.57 -21.46 30.58
C ILE A 10 -51.90 -20.50 29.42
N ARG A 11 -52.97 -19.70 29.54
CA ARG A 11 -53.33 -18.71 28.52
C ARG A 11 -52.30 -17.59 28.42
N LEU A 12 -51.86 -17.06 29.57
CA LEU A 12 -50.82 -16.03 29.66
C LEU A 12 -49.48 -16.53 29.11
N LEU A 13 -49.06 -17.73 29.48
CA LEU A 13 -47.82 -18.33 28.97
C LEU A 13 -47.86 -18.52 27.45
N ARG A 14 -48.99 -18.98 26.89
CA ARG A 14 -49.16 -19.11 25.44
C ARG A 14 -49.11 -17.76 24.73
N GLN A 15 -49.64 -16.71 25.35
CA GLN A 15 -49.58 -15.36 24.79
C GLN A 15 -48.14 -14.83 24.79
N GLN A 16 -47.42 -14.99 25.91
CA GLN A 16 -46.01 -14.60 26.02
C GLN A 16 -45.11 -15.37 25.03
N VAL A 17 -45.31 -16.68 24.87
CA VAL A 17 -44.54 -17.49 23.89
C VAL A 17 -44.79 -17.01 22.47
N ARG A 18 -46.03 -16.68 22.09
CA ARG A 18 -46.33 -16.14 20.77
C ARG A 18 -45.66 -14.78 20.54
N GLU A 19 -45.62 -13.95 21.56
CA GLU A 19 -45.00 -12.63 21.49
C GLU A 19 -43.47 -12.72 21.37
N LEU A 20 -42.84 -13.63 22.13
CA LEU A 20 -41.41 -13.94 21.99
C LEU A 20 -41.07 -14.51 20.61
N ILE A 21 -41.89 -15.42 20.07
CA ILE A 21 -41.69 -15.95 18.71
C ILE A 21 -41.76 -14.83 17.68
N ARG A 22 -42.72 -13.91 17.82
CA ARG A 22 -42.87 -12.76 16.91
C ARG A 22 -41.66 -11.83 16.99
N LEU A 23 -41.22 -11.46 18.18
CA LEU A 23 -40.04 -10.61 18.38
C LEU A 23 -38.78 -11.27 17.80
N HIS A 24 -38.59 -12.56 18.03
CA HIS A 24 -37.44 -13.28 17.49
C HIS A 24 -37.45 -13.35 15.96
N LEU A 25 -38.62 -13.51 15.34
CA LEU A 25 -38.77 -13.47 13.89
C LEU A 25 -38.46 -12.07 13.33
N ASP A 26 -38.91 -11.02 14.01
CA ASP A 26 -38.62 -9.63 13.63
C ASP A 26 -37.10 -9.34 13.74
N GLU A 27 -36.43 -9.80 14.80
CA GLU A 27 -34.96 -9.68 14.96
C GLU A 27 -34.19 -10.41 13.85
N GLN A 28 -34.60 -11.64 13.49
CA GLN A 28 -33.95 -12.38 12.41
C GLN A 28 -34.12 -11.68 11.06
N GLN A 29 -35.28 -11.07 10.81
CA GLN A 29 -35.53 -10.26 9.61
C GLN A 29 -34.67 -8.99 9.60
N GLU A 30 -34.54 -8.31 10.74
CA GLU A 30 -33.69 -7.12 10.87
C GLU A 30 -32.21 -7.48 10.62
N ILE A 31 -31.71 -8.57 11.21
CA ILE A 31 -30.34 -9.05 10.95
C ILE A 31 -30.14 -9.41 9.47
N ALA A 32 -31.12 -10.02 8.83
CA ALA A 32 -31.04 -10.35 7.40
C ALA A 32 -30.96 -9.07 6.54
N LEU A 33 -31.76 -8.05 6.84
CA LEU A 33 -31.73 -6.76 6.17
C LEU A 33 -30.38 -6.04 6.39
N LEU A 34 -29.86 -6.03 7.62
CA LEU A 34 -28.56 -5.44 7.93
C LEU A 34 -27.42 -6.12 7.18
N ARG A 35 -27.47 -7.46 7.02
CA ARG A 35 -26.51 -8.20 6.19
C ARG A 35 -26.62 -7.82 4.71
N GLN A 36 -27.83 -7.73 4.17
CA GLN A 36 -28.05 -7.28 2.79
C GLN A 36 -27.54 -5.86 2.58
N ILE A 37 -27.83 -4.93 3.49
CA ILE A 37 -27.33 -3.56 3.44
C ILE A 37 -25.79 -3.55 3.46
N ARG A 38 -25.15 -4.27 4.38
CA ARG A 38 -23.69 -4.38 4.46
C ARG A 38 -23.08 -4.91 3.15
N ASP A 39 -23.74 -5.87 2.52
CA ASP A 39 -23.23 -6.52 1.30
C ASP A 39 -23.47 -5.66 0.04
N ILE A 40 -24.44 -4.75 0.07
CA ILE A 40 -24.75 -3.79 -1.00
C ILE A 40 -23.93 -2.50 -0.86
N LEU A 41 -23.58 -2.10 0.38
CA LEU A 41 -22.80 -0.90 0.60
C LEU A 41 -21.39 -1.07 0.01
N PRO A 42 -20.91 -0.08 -0.78
CA PRO A 42 -19.54 -0.10 -1.25
C PRO A 42 -18.60 -0.12 -0.04
N LYS A 43 -17.80 -1.17 0.08
CA LYS A 43 -16.77 -1.23 1.11
C LYS A 43 -15.81 -0.06 0.88
N PRO A 44 -15.47 0.72 1.92
CA PRO A 44 -14.48 1.78 1.77
C PRO A 44 -13.16 1.16 1.30
N VAL A 45 -12.62 1.72 0.22
CA VAL A 45 -11.28 1.37 -0.26
C VAL A 45 -10.32 2.07 0.70
N LEU A 46 -9.62 1.28 1.52
CA LEU A 46 -8.69 1.79 2.51
C LEU A 46 -7.28 1.55 2.02
N LEU A 47 -6.44 2.58 2.06
CA LEU A 47 -5.02 2.44 1.76
C LEU A 47 -4.39 1.50 2.81
N SER A 48 -3.91 0.35 2.38
CA SER A 48 -3.43 -0.72 3.28
C SER A 48 -1.93 -0.91 3.23
N PHE A 49 -1.30 -0.74 2.07
CA PHE A 49 0.15 -0.82 1.92
C PHE A 49 0.62 0.00 0.73
N ILE A 50 1.93 0.23 0.65
CA ILE A 50 2.56 1.01 -0.40
C ILE A 50 3.64 0.19 -1.09
N LYS A 51 4.01 0.61 -2.30
CA LYS A 51 5.20 0.12 -3.01
C LYS A 51 6.01 1.26 -3.58
N VAL A 52 7.32 1.14 -3.51
CA VAL A 52 8.25 1.98 -4.24
C VAL A 52 8.33 1.48 -5.68
N LYS A 53 8.35 2.44 -6.62
CA LYS A 53 8.33 2.20 -8.05
C LYS A 53 9.44 3.01 -8.70
N PHE A 54 10.27 2.38 -9.54
CA PHE A 54 11.32 3.06 -10.29
C PHE A 54 10.96 3.17 -11.77
N GLY A 55 11.12 4.37 -12.36
CA GLY A 55 11.13 4.56 -13.82
C GLY A 55 9.89 4.05 -14.59
N GLY A 56 8.73 3.92 -13.93
CA GLY A 56 7.49 3.50 -14.59
C GLY A 56 7.11 2.03 -14.40
N ALA A 57 7.96 1.17 -13.82
CA ALA A 57 7.65 -0.23 -13.51
C ALA A 57 7.64 -0.52 -12.01
N MET A 58 6.68 -1.33 -11.52
CA MET A 58 6.67 -1.87 -10.15
C MET A 58 7.58 -3.10 -10.01
N GLN A 59 8.60 -3.22 -10.87
CA GLN A 59 9.58 -4.29 -10.74
C GLN A 59 10.46 -3.93 -9.55
N GLY A 60 10.53 -4.84 -8.57
CA GLY A 60 11.15 -4.64 -7.26
C GLY A 60 12.59 -4.14 -7.31
N PRO A 61 13.60 -4.95 -6.97
CA PRO A 61 14.98 -4.45 -6.96
C PRO A 61 15.37 -3.81 -8.29
N VAL A 62 15.84 -2.56 -8.24
CA VAL A 62 16.26 -1.83 -9.44
C VAL A 62 17.76 -2.00 -9.65
N THR A 63 18.17 -2.10 -10.90
CA THR A 63 19.58 -2.10 -11.28
C THR A 63 19.92 -0.80 -12.00
N LEU A 64 20.94 -0.10 -11.52
CA LEU A 64 21.42 1.14 -12.09
C LEU A 64 22.90 1.01 -12.46
N ASN A 65 23.30 1.62 -13.57
CA ASN A 65 24.72 1.84 -13.84
C ASN A 65 25.23 3.01 -13.01
N VAL A 66 26.48 2.97 -12.54
CA VAL A 66 27.09 4.13 -11.87
C VAL A 66 27.03 5.36 -12.79
N GLY A 67 26.54 6.48 -12.24
CA GLY A 67 26.24 7.72 -12.96
C GLY A 67 24.82 7.82 -13.53
N GLN A 68 24.06 6.72 -13.54
CA GLN A 68 22.65 6.73 -13.97
C GLN A 68 21.76 7.43 -12.94
N LYS A 69 20.74 8.12 -13.46
CA LYS A 69 19.66 8.72 -12.67
C LYS A 69 18.36 7.97 -12.91
N THR A 70 17.53 7.87 -11.88
CA THR A 70 16.18 7.34 -11.95
C THR A 70 15.27 8.09 -10.99
N LYS A 71 13.96 8.01 -11.21
CA LYS A 71 12.95 8.56 -10.30
C LYS A 71 12.25 7.43 -9.59
N ALA A 72 12.19 7.52 -8.26
CA ALA A 72 11.38 6.69 -7.41
C ALA A 72 10.05 7.40 -7.10
N THR A 73 8.94 6.67 -7.13
CA THR A 73 7.62 7.16 -6.71
C THR A 73 6.95 6.13 -5.83
N VAL A 74 5.99 6.55 -5.01
CA VAL A 74 5.15 5.63 -4.25
C VAL A 74 3.83 5.37 -4.96
N VAL A 75 3.40 4.12 -4.97
CA VAL A 75 2.04 3.70 -5.33
C VAL A 75 1.37 3.03 -4.14
N GLY A 76 0.07 3.24 -3.97
CA GLY A 76 -0.72 2.67 -2.89
C GLY A 76 -1.55 1.49 -3.35
N PHE A 77 -1.86 0.60 -2.41
CA PHE A 77 -2.75 -0.54 -2.62
C PHE A 77 -3.79 -0.62 -1.51
N ASP A 78 -4.96 -1.12 -1.87
CA ASP A 78 -6.05 -1.35 -0.95
C ASP A 78 -5.87 -2.65 -0.14
N GLN A 79 -6.81 -2.91 0.78
CA GLN A 79 -6.83 -4.10 1.62
C GLN A 79 -6.97 -5.43 0.84
N ASN A 80 -7.31 -5.37 -0.45
CA ASN A 80 -7.46 -6.54 -1.33
C ASN A 80 -6.27 -6.67 -2.30
N GLY A 81 -5.28 -5.78 -2.23
CA GLY A 81 -4.14 -5.73 -3.13
C GLY A 81 -4.44 -5.10 -4.50
N ALA A 82 -5.58 -4.43 -4.67
CA ALA A 82 -5.87 -3.63 -5.85
C ALA A 82 -5.20 -2.25 -5.75
N PRO A 83 -4.83 -1.60 -6.88
CA PRO A 83 -4.28 -0.25 -6.85
C PRO A 83 -5.23 0.73 -6.17
N PHE A 84 -4.71 1.49 -5.21
CA PHE A 84 -5.45 2.55 -4.53
C PHE A 84 -5.61 3.76 -5.47
N THR A 85 -6.84 4.23 -5.65
CA THR A 85 -7.18 5.32 -6.58
C THR A 85 -7.42 6.65 -5.89
N GLY A 86 -7.42 6.69 -4.55
CA GLY A 86 -7.55 7.91 -3.78
C GLY A 86 -6.26 8.75 -3.74
N PRO A 87 -6.33 9.97 -3.16
CA PRO A 87 -5.15 10.80 -2.99
C PRO A 87 -4.16 10.14 -2.01
N LEU A 88 -2.89 10.07 -2.40
CA LEU A 88 -1.82 9.63 -1.53
C LEU A 88 -1.18 10.84 -0.84
N PRO A 89 -0.98 10.80 0.49
CA PRO A 89 -0.13 11.76 1.18
C PRO A 89 1.30 11.74 0.61
N THR A 90 1.99 12.88 0.68
CA THR A 90 3.38 12.97 0.21
C THR A 90 4.27 12.01 1.02
N PRO A 91 4.95 11.05 0.37
CA PRO A 91 5.86 10.15 1.04
C PRO A 91 7.18 10.86 1.41
N SER A 92 7.84 10.37 2.45
CA SER A 92 9.23 10.69 2.75
C SER A 92 10.13 9.53 2.34
N PHE A 93 11.35 9.83 1.89
CA PHE A 93 12.30 8.85 1.40
C PHE A 93 13.61 8.89 2.18
N SER A 94 14.25 7.73 2.33
CA SER A 94 15.55 7.59 2.97
C SER A 94 16.40 6.55 2.25
N ILE A 95 17.67 6.90 2.00
CA ILE A 95 18.69 5.98 1.47
C ILE A 95 19.57 5.55 2.64
N ASP A 96 19.78 4.24 2.80
CA ASP A 96 20.59 3.68 3.89
C ASP A 96 22.10 3.94 3.72
N ASN A 97 22.59 4.05 2.48
CA ASN A 97 23.99 4.29 2.17
C ASN A 97 24.18 5.40 1.12
N THR A 98 24.42 6.62 1.61
CA THR A 98 24.58 7.81 0.77
C THR A 98 25.91 7.87 -0.01
N SER A 99 26.87 6.99 0.31
CA SER A 99 28.11 6.84 -0.47
C SER A 99 27.90 6.07 -1.77
N LEU A 100 26.85 5.24 -1.84
CA LEU A 100 26.49 4.45 -3.03
C LEU A 100 25.43 5.14 -3.88
N ASN A 101 24.47 5.83 -3.25
CA ASN A 101 23.41 6.57 -3.93
C ASN A 101 23.17 7.91 -3.27
N SER A 102 22.93 8.96 -4.06
CA SER A 102 22.36 10.21 -3.55
C SER A 102 20.93 10.35 -4.03
N GLY A 103 20.11 11.12 -3.30
CA GLY A 103 18.84 11.56 -3.85
C GLY A 103 18.29 12.81 -3.21
N SER A 104 17.24 13.32 -3.84
CA SER A 104 16.52 14.52 -3.44
C SER A 104 15.05 14.39 -3.76
N ASP A 105 14.19 14.99 -2.93
CA ASP A 105 12.77 15.17 -3.25
C ASP A 105 12.63 15.99 -4.53
N ASP A 106 11.75 15.55 -5.42
CA ASP A 106 11.48 16.25 -6.69
C ASP A 106 10.36 17.29 -6.59
N GLY A 107 9.74 17.44 -5.42
CA GLY A 107 8.65 18.38 -5.13
C GLY A 107 7.28 17.95 -5.68
N SER A 108 7.19 16.77 -6.30
CA SER A 108 5.99 16.20 -6.93
C SER A 108 5.59 14.84 -6.33
N GLY A 109 6.09 14.52 -5.14
CA GLY A 109 5.84 13.24 -4.46
C GLY A 109 6.72 12.09 -4.97
N GLY A 110 7.78 12.41 -5.72
CA GLY A 110 8.82 11.47 -6.10
C GLY A 110 10.17 11.84 -5.52
N PHE A 111 11.15 10.98 -5.78
CA PHE A 111 12.51 11.11 -5.28
C PHE A 111 13.49 10.77 -6.39
N ASP A 112 14.31 11.74 -6.76
CA ASP A 112 15.36 11.56 -7.76
C ASP A 112 16.53 10.84 -7.13
N VAL A 113 16.94 9.71 -7.71
CA VAL A 113 18.06 8.90 -7.23
C VAL A 113 19.16 8.91 -8.28
N THR A 114 20.41 9.11 -7.83
CA THR A 114 21.61 9.01 -8.66
C THR A 114 22.54 7.94 -8.09
N SER A 115 22.97 7.01 -8.94
CA SER A 115 23.97 6.00 -8.61
C SER A 115 25.38 6.60 -8.59
N LEU A 116 26.09 6.52 -7.46
CA LEU A 116 27.40 7.15 -7.26
C LEU A 116 28.55 6.13 -7.32
N ALA A 117 28.34 4.94 -6.79
CA ALA A 117 29.35 3.90 -6.72
C ALA A 117 28.71 2.50 -6.80
N ALA A 118 29.50 1.53 -7.25
CA ALA A 118 29.05 0.14 -7.36
C ALA A 118 28.82 -0.47 -5.97
N GLY A 119 27.79 -1.30 -5.87
CA GLY A 119 27.37 -1.91 -4.60
C GLY A 119 25.86 -2.05 -4.51
N VAL A 120 25.37 -2.30 -3.31
CA VAL A 120 23.93 -2.44 -3.03
C VAL A 120 23.56 -1.49 -1.91
N ALA A 121 22.48 -0.75 -2.09
CA ALA A 121 21.86 0.11 -1.07
C ALA A 121 20.34 -0.08 -1.12
N ASN A 122 19.62 0.41 -0.12
CA ASN A 122 18.17 0.36 -0.07
C ASN A 122 17.58 1.76 -0.02
N LEU A 123 16.46 1.95 -0.72
CA LEU A 123 15.60 3.11 -0.62
C LEU A 123 14.35 2.72 0.15
N THR A 124 14.08 3.41 1.25
CA THR A 124 12.86 3.24 2.04
C THR A 124 11.95 4.44 1.83
N ALA A 125 10.69 4.17 1.50
CA ALA A 125 9.65 5.17 1.49
C ALA A 125 8.72 4.96 2.68
N THR A 126 8.32 6.05 3.33
CA THR A 126 7.31 6.04 4.39
C THR A 126 6.24 7.07 4.11
N LEU A 127 4.98 6.74 4.39
CA LEU A 127 3.89 7.71 4.43
C LEU A 127 2.97 7.41 5.59
N THR A 128 2.22 8.42 6.03
CA THR A 128 1.19 8.25 7.06
C THR A 128 -0.16 8.49 6.42
N THR A 129 -1.08 7.53 6.52
CA THR A 129 -2.44 7.65 5.97
C THR A 129 -3.22 8.76 6.69
N ALA A 130 -4.37 9.15 6.13
CA ALA A 130 -5.23 10.16 6.76
C ALA A 130 -5.74 9.73 8.15
N GLU A 131 -5.83 8.41 8.38
CA GLU A 131 -6.21 7.77 9.64
C GLU A 131 -5.04 7.67 10.63
N GLY A 132 -3.85 8.15 10.27
CA GLY A 132 -2.67 8.14 11.13
C GLY A 132 -1.87 6.83 11.11
N ILE A 133 -2.11 5.95 10.13
CA ILE A 133 -1.39 4.67 10.01
C ILE A 133 -0.10 4.90 9.23
N GLN A 134 1.05 4.54 9.79
CA GLN A 134 2.32 4.60 9.06
C GLN A 134 2.47 3.37 8.17
N LEU A 135 2.72 3.61 6.88
CA LEU A 135 3.01 2.60 5.87
C LEU A 135 4.46 2.78 5.41
N THR A 136 5.14 1.67 5.15
CA THR A 136 6.55 1.65 4.77
C THR A 136 6.78 0.58 3.71
N ASP A 137 7.66 0.89 2.76
CA ASP A 137 8.17 -0.07 1.79
C ASP A 137 9.64 0.24 1.50
N THR A 138 10.42 -0.82 1.27
CA THR A 138 11.86 -0.73 1.05
C THR A 138 12.20 -1.51 -0.20
N GLU A 139 12.90 -0.87 -1.13
CA GLU A 139 13.37 -1.50 -2.36
C GLU A 139 14.88 -1.41 -2.47
N THR A 140 15.47 -2.47 -3.01
CA THR A 140 16.93 -2.59 -3.16
C THR A 140 17.38 -1.97 -4.47
N ILE A 141 18.47 -1.21 -4.42
CA ILE A 141 19.15 -0.59 -5.56
C ILE A 141 20.50 -1.29 -5.73
N THR A 142 20.65 -2.02 -6.84
CA THR A 142 21.91 -2.64 -7.24
C THR A 142 22.63 -1.71 -8.22
N ASN A 143 23.78 -1.19 -7.81
CA ASN A 143 24.62 -0.31 -8.61
C ASN A 143 25.74 -1.10 -9.28
N ILE A 144 25.77 -1.09 -10.62
CA ILE A 144 26.77 -1.79 -11.42
C ILE A 144 27.83 -0.80 -11.89
N ALA A 145 29.10 -1.13 -11.66
CA ALA A 145 30.23 -0.37 -12.18
C ALA A 145 30.18 -0.31 -13.71
N VAL A 146 30.31 0.90 -14.26
CA VAL A 146 30.51 1.07 -15.70
C VAL A 146 31.97 0.84 -16.01
N VAL A 147 32.29 -0.32 -16.59
CA VAL A 147 33.63 -0.59 -17.12
C VAL A 147 33.77 0.15 -18.45
N GLN A 148 34.48 1.29 -18.42
CA GLN A 148 34.84 2.03 -19.63
C GLN A 148 35.70 1.12 -20.54
N LYS A 149 35.13 0.67 -21.66
CA LYS A 149 35.89 -0.03 -22.70
C LYS A 149 36.49 0.99 -23.64
N LEU A 150 37.82 1.04 -23.73
CA LEU A 150 38.51 1.77 -24.80
C LEU A 150 38.13 1.14 -26.14
N SER A 151 37.37 1.86 -26.96
CA SER A 151 36.87 1.36 -28.26
C SER A 151 37.83 1.66 -29.40
N SER A 152 38.69 2.68 -29.26
CA SER A 152 39.77 2.95 -30.22
C SER A 152 40.85 3.81 -29.59
N ILE A 153 42.07 3.68 -30.13
CA ILE A 153 43.20 4.57 -29.86
C ILE A 153 43.47 5.28 -31.18
N LYS A 154 43.58 6.62 -31.16
CA LYS A 154 44.07 7.40 -32.29
C LYS A 154 45.50 7.84 -31.98
N ILE A 155 46.38 7.66 -32.96
CA ILE A 155 47.77 8.11 -32.91
C ILE A 155 47.82 9.41 -33.73
N ASP A 156 48.35 10.47 -33.14
CA ASP A 156 48.60 11.73 -33.83
C ASP A 156 50.07 11.81 -34.27
N PHE A 157 50.29 12.29 -35.49
CA PHE A 157 51.63 12.47 -36.05
C PHE A 157 51.90 13.97 -36.17
N SER A 158 52.67 14.52 -35.24
CA SER A 158 53.20 15.88 -35.39
C SER A 158 54.36 15.90 -36.38
N THR A 159 54.38 16.87 -37.29
CA THR A 159 55.55 17.14 -38.12
C THR A 159 56.76 17.52 -37.25
N PRO A 160 57.96 16.96 -37.50
CA PRO A 160 59.18 17.36 -36.79
C PRO A 160 59.47 18.85 -37.00
N GLN A 161 59.96 19.54 -35.96
CA GLN A 161 60.49 20.90 -36.06
C GLN A 161 61.85 20.94 -36.79
#